data_AF-A0A6S6TAN9-F1
#
_entry.id   AF-A0A6S6TAN9-F1
#
_cell.length_a   1.000
_cell.length_b   1.000
_cell.length_c   1.000
_cell.angle_alpha   90.00
_cell.angle_beta   90.00
_cell.angle_gamma   90.00
#
_symmetry.space_group_name_H-M   'P 1'
#
loop_
_entity.id
_entity.type
_entity.pdbx_description
1 polymer ?
#
loop_
_entity_poly.entity_id
_entity_poly.type
_entity_poly.pdbx_seq_one_letter_code
_entity_poly.pdbx_strand_id
1 'polypeptide(L)'
;ATITRTFGAFEVVDARELNKPAEQKSNRGRQSANPKTEAPKTFASKIFATHEFGYRRITIERPLRMSYQFSDERIAELRYAPKPLNAAMKWVYETYGAAWSDEEGCEHYGVLAEHEAEIRKHIKAHFSELKEAKIKDLLNVNTWEKQKQALLKAKQLQSVIGTDQHDDMNDYEATVKAALNSLKPSQDISLDAYEKKQITAAVSWINPEAEKVIKKVHKNTDANPQYGLFEVAGKTLEYKPDGNLRDHENVALDPSQSVNDLNEAYFAKEVQPHVPDAWIDASKTDKQDEEIGIVGYEIPFNRHFYQYQPPRDLVDIDADLDKVSGEIMELLREVHS
;
A
#
# COMPACT_ATOMS: atom_id res chain seq x y z
N ALA A 1 -10.05 26.04 21.54
CA ALA A 1 -11.11 26.53 22.43
C ALA A 1 -10.85 26.00 23.83
N THR A 2 -10.70 26.87 24.82
CA THR A 2 -10.43 26.47 26.21
C THR A 2 -11.70 25.89 26.83
N ILE A 3 -11.67 24.64 27.26
CA ILE A 3 -12.78 24.04 28.01
C ILE A 3 -12.74 24.64 29.42
N THR A 4 -13.64 25.57 29.71
CA THR A 4 -13.67 26.33 30.98
C THR A 4 -14.59 25.73 32.03
N ARG A 5 -15.35 24.67 31.70
CA ARG A 5 -16.19 23.95 32.67
C ARG A 5 -16.67 22.61 32.12
N THR A 6 -16.45 21.53 32.85
CA THR A 6 -17.16 20.25 32.66
C THR A 6 -18.46 20.29 33.47
N PHE A 7 -19.60 19.97 32.84
CA PHE A 7 -20.86 19.71 33.54
C PHE A 7 -20.97 18.22 33.79
N GLY A 8 -21.06 17.84 35.08
CA GLY A 8 -21.23 16.48 35.54
C GLY A 8 -20.09 16.07 36.47
N ALA A 9 -20.37 16.07 37.78
CA ALA A 9 -19.59 15.27 38.72
C ALA A 9 -19.98 13.81 38.44
N PHE A 10 -19.24 13.15 37.54
CA PHE A 10 -19.48 11.75 37.21
C PHE A 10 -18.68 10.90 38.20
N GLU A 11 -19.38 10.31 39.16
CA GLU A 11 -18.84 9.27 40.04
C GLU A 11 -18.98 7.90 39.37
N VAL A 12 -18.08 6.97 39.68
CA VAL A 12 -18.21 5.58 39.27
C VAL A 12 -19.44 5.00 39.98
N VAL A 13 -20.46 4.66 39.22
CA VAL A 13 -21.69 4.05 39.74
C VAL A 13 -21.82 2.64 39.15
N ASP A 14 -22.16 1.67 39.99
CA ASP A 14 -22.49 0.31 39.57
C ASP A 14 -23.60 0.33 38.50
N ALA A 15 -23.63 -0.71 37.65
CA ALA A 15 -24.62 -0.86 36.61
C ALA A 15 -26.04 -0.70 37.19
N ARG A 16 -26.82 0.22 36.63
CA ARG A 16 -28.22 0.45 37.01
C ARG A 16 -29.14 -0.05 35.90
N GLU A 17 -30.22 -0.71 36.29
CA GLU A 17 -31.28 -1.13 35.38
C GLU A 17 -31.98 0.11 34.77
N LEU A 18 -32.16 0.13 33.45
CA LEU A 18 -33.03 1.13 32.84
C LEU A 18 -34.48 0.80 33.20
N ASN A 19 -35.16 1.75 33.86
CA ASN A 19 -36.62 1.84 33.83
C ASN A 19 -37.08 2.29 32.43
N LYS A 20 -36.82 1.50 31.40
CA LYS A 20 -37.43 1.71 30.08
C LYS A 20 -38.84 1.11 30.14
N PRO A 21 -39.91 1.87 29.86
CA PRO A 21 -41.24 1.28 29.71
C PRO A 21 -41.16 0.20 28.64
N ALA A 22 -41.75 -0.97 28.89
CA ALA A 22 -41.80 -2.05 27.91
C ALA A 22 -42.39 -1.52 26.59
N GLU A 23 -41.68 -1.72 25.48
CA GLU A 23 -42.20 -1.34 24.17
C GLU A 23 -43.47 -2.14 23.87
N GLN A 24 -44.57 -1.43 23.67
CA GLN A 24 -45.88 -2.03 23.38
C GLN A 24 -45.83 -2.60 21.95
N LYS A 25 -45.58 -3.91 21.81
CA LYS A 25 -45.58 -4.58 20.51
C LYS A 25 -46.99 -4.58 19.93
N SER A 26 -47.10 -4.39 18.62
CA SER A 26 -48.37 -4.46 17.87
C SER A 26 -49.07 -5.80 18.08
N ASN A 27 -50.36 -5.78 18.42
CA ASN A 27 -51.20 -6.97 18.63
C ASN A 27 -51.64 -7.67 17.33
N ARG A 28 -51.00 -7.38 16.19
CA ARG A 28 -51.39 -7.92 14.89
C ARG A 28 -50.48 -9.10 14.51
N GLY A 29 -50.86 -10.32 14.91
CA GLY A 29 -50.19 -11.59 14.56
C GLY A 29 -50.16 -12.61 15.72
N ARG A 30 -49.82 -13.89 15.43
CA ARG A 30 -49.61 -14.94 16.45
C ARG A 30 -48.44 -14.53 17.33
N GLN A 31 -48.71 -14.22 18.60
CA GLN A 31 -47.66 -13.92 19.58
C GLN A 31 -46.92 -15.23 19.94
N SER A 32 -45.60 -15.17 20.11
CA SER A 32 -44.84 -16.34 20.57
C SER A 32 -45.24 -16.65 22.02
N ALA A 33 -45.67 -17.89 22.31
CA ALA A 33 -46.05 -18.32 23.65
C ALA A 33 -44.87 -18.33 24.66
N ASN A 34 -43.63 -18.30 24.16
CA ASN A 34 -42.42 -18.09 24.95
C ASN A 34 -41.81 -16.71 24.63
N PRO A 35 -42.15 -15.65 25.41
CA PRO A 35 -41.42 -14.40 25.34
C PRO A 35 -39.97 -14.64 25.80
N LYS A 36 -39.01 -14.38 24.92
CA LYS A 36 -37.59 -14.34 25.30
C LYS A 36 -37.45 -13.25 26.37
N THR A 37 -37.08 -13.60 27.60
CA THR A 37 -36.76 -12.61 28.64
C THR A 37 -35.62 -11.76 28.10
N GLU A 38 -35.92 -10.52 27.68
CA GLU A 38 -34.88 -9.59 27.26
C GLU A 38 -34.00 -9.33 28.48
N ALA A 39 -32.70 -9.59 28.36
CA ALA A 39 -31.74 -9.27 29.41
C ALA A 39 -31.91 -7.79 29.81
N PRO A 40 -31.88 -7.46 31.12
CA PRO A 40 -32.04 -6.09 31.57
C PRO A 40 -31.04 -5.19 30.84
N LYS A 41 -31.55 -4.16 30.16
CA LYS A 41 -30.70 -3.15 29.50
C LYS A 41 -30.03 -2.33 30.60
N THR A 42 -28.80 -2.70 30.94
CA THR A 42 -27.99 -1.96 31.90
C THR A 42 -27.29 -0.79 31.24
N PHE A 43 -27.28 0.38 31.88
CA PHE A 43 -26.41 1.49 31.48
C PHE A 43 -25.05 1.33 32.16
N ALA A 44 -23.97 1.38 31.38
CA ALA A 44 -22.60 1.41 31.90
C ALA A 44 -21.90 2.66 31.36
N SER A 45 -21.27 3.41 32.26
CA SER A 45 -20.42 4.56 31.93
C SER A 45 -19.04 4.34 32.53
N LYS A 46 -17.99 4.66 31.78
CA LYS A 46 -16.59 4.61 32.23
C LYS A 46 -15.90 5.89 31.81
N ILE A 47 -15.11 6.45 32.72
CA ILE A 47 -14.28 7.65 32.47
C ILE A 47 -12.85 7.16 32.30
N PHE A 48 -12.18 7.67 31.28
CA PHE A 48 -10.79 7.33 30.95
C PHE A 48 -10.02 8.62 30.70
N ALA A 49 -8.71 8.61 30.94
CA ALA A 49 -7.86 9.69 30.49
C ALA A 49 -7.77 9.67 28.95
N THR A 50 -7.63 10.85 28.34
CA THR A 50 -7.65 10.96 26.87
C THR A 50 -6.53 10.14 26.22
N HIS A 51 -5.34 10.12 26.81
CA HIS A 51 -4.18 9.41 26.27
C HIS A 51 -4.35 7.87 26.27
N GLU A 52 -5.25 7.30 27.09
CA GLU A 52 -5.47 5.84 27.14
C GLU A 52 -6.03 5.26 25.83
N PHE A 53 -6.66 6.11 25.01
CA PHE A 53 -7.15 5.76 23.68
C PHE A 53 -6.28 6.30 22.56
N GLY A 54 -5.29 7.12 22.92
CA GLY A 54 -4.41 7.77 21.97
C GLY A 54 -3.23 6.88 21.62
N TYR A 55 -2.81 6.97 20.37
CA TYR A 55 -1.54 6.43 19.92
C TYR A 55 -0.82 7.43 19.02
N ARG A 56 0.51 7.33 18.99
CA ARG A 56 1.39 7.95 18.02
C ARG A 56 1.64 6.94 16.91
N ARG A 57 1.14 7.21 15.70
CA ARG A 57 1.44 6.36 14.54
C ARG A 57 2.76 6.78 13.92
N ILE A 58 3.81 6.00 14.16
CA ILE A 58 5.13 6.21 13.55
C ILE A 58 5.18 5.52 12.18
N THR A 59 5.99 6.06 11.27
CA THR A 59 6.22 5.47 9.95
C THR A 59 7.54 4.73 9.96
N ILE A 60 7.50 3.44 9.65
CA ILE A 60 8.65 2.56 9.60
C ILE A 60 9.08 2.43 8.13
N GLU A 61 10.30 2.83 7.85
CA GLU A 61 10.89 2.74 6.51
C GLU A 61 11.92 1.63 6.46
N ARG A 62 12.10 1.07 5.27
CA ARG A 62 13.08 0.03 4.97
C ARG A 62 13.84 0.38 3.70
N PRO A 63 15.09 -0.08 3.53
CA PRO A 63 15.90 0.34 2.40
C PRO A 63 15.39 -0.31 1.11
N LEU A 64 15.29 0.49 0.06
CA LEU A 64 15.09 0.02 -1.31
C LEU A 64 16.32 -0.75 -1.75
N ARG A 65 16.09 -1.91 -2.37
CA ARG A 65 17.12 -2.76 -2.96
C ARG A 65 16.72 -3.06 -4.39
N MET A 66 17.63 -2.82 -5.32
CA MET A 66 17.34 -2.95 -6.75
C MET A 66 18.51 -3.58 -7.49
N SER A 67 18.16 -4.42 -8.43
CA SER A 67 19.09 -4.94 -9.44
C SER A 67 18.83 -4.26 -10.77
N TYR A 68 19.82 -4.34 -11.66
CA TYR A 68 19.65 -3.99 -13.06
C TYR A 68 20.31 -5.02 -13.98
N GLN A 69 19.77 -5.12 -15.20
CA GLN A 69 20.26 -6.03 -16.23
C GLN A 69 19.82 -5.56 -17.61
N PHE A 70 20.77 -5.51 -18.54
CA PHE A 70 20.54 -5.21 -19.94
C PHE A 70 20.24 -6.50 -20.72
N SER A 71 19.25 -7.30 -20.28
CA SER A 71 18.84 -8.52 -21.02
C SER A 71 18.01 -8.16 -22.25
N ASP A 72 17.96 -9.07 -23.23
CA ASP A 72 17.18 -8.89 -24.45
C ASP A 72 15.69 -8.69 -24.14
N GLU A 73 15.15 -9.46 -23.18
CA GLU A 73 13.75 -9.37 -22.76
C GLU A 73 13.44 -8.03 -22.09
N ARG A 74 14.36 -7.50 -21.28
CA ARG A 74 14.17 -6.21 -20.59
C ARG A 74 14.25 -5.05 -21.54
N ILE A 75 15.25 -5.06 -22.42
CA ILE A 75 15.43 -3.99 -23.41
C ILE A 75 14.29 -4.00 -24.42
N ALA A 76 13.78 -5.18 -24.79
CA ALA A 76 12.62 -5.35 -25.68
C ALA A 76 11.37 -4.58 -25.23
N GLU A 77 11.18 -4.35 -23.92
CA GLU A 77 10.04 -3.56 -23.41
C GLU A 77 10.10 -2.09 -23.84
N LEU A 78 11.28 -1.57 -24.19
CA LEU A 78 11.45 -0.20 -24.70
C LEU A 78 10.81 0.01 -26.06
N ARG A 79 10.37 -1.04 -26.76
CA ARG A 79 9.51 -0.92 -27.96
C ARG A 79 8.21 -0.18 -27.68
N TYR A 80 7.77 -0.14 -26.41
CA TYR A 80 6.46 0.33 -26.03
C TYR A 80 6.56 1.50 -25.07
N ALA A 81 5.75 2.54 -25.30
CA ALA A 81 5.66 3.65 -24.38
C ALA A 81 5.09 3.17 -23.02
N PRO A 82 5.46 3.82 -21.90
CA PRO A 82 4.92 3.51 -20.58
C PRO A 82 3.41 3.63 -20.50
N LYS A 83 2.86 3.22 -19.35
CA LYS A 83 1.43 3.42 -19.06
C LYS A 83 1.03 4.89 -19.33
N PRO A 84 -0.14 5.12 -19.96
CA PRO A 84 -1.18 4.13 -20.22
C PRO A 84 -1.05 3.41 -21.58
N LEU A 85 -0.10 3.76 -22.45
CA LEU A 85 -0.06 3.25 -23.83
C LEU A 85 0.49 1.83 -23.97
N ASN A 86 1.31 1.38 -23.01
CA ASN A 86 2.07 0.13 -23.09
C ASN A 86 1.26 -1.08 -23.59
N ALA A 87 0.13 -1.40 -22.93
CA ALA A 87 -0.66 -2.60 -23.26
C ALA A 87 -1.28 -2.53 -24.66
N ALA A 88 -1.78 -1.35 -25.05
CA ALA A 88 -2.34 -1.13 -26.38
C ALA A 88 -1.27 -1.17 -27.47
N MET A 89 -0.07 -0.64 -27.21
CA MET A 89 1.05 -0.73 -28.15
C MET A 89 1.52 -2.17 -28.33
N LYS A 90 1.58 -2.99 -27.26
CA LYS A 90 1.89 -4.43 -27.38
C LYS A 90 0.93 -5.13 -28.33
N TRP A 91 -0.37 -4.93 -28.14
CA TRP A 91 -1.40 -5.49 -29.02
C TRP A 91 -1.24 -5.04 -30.48
N VAL A 92 -0.99 -3.74 -30.72
CA VAL A 92 -0.77 -3.23 -32.09
C VAL A 92 0.47 -3.85 -32.73
N TYR A 93 1.58 -3.95 -32.00
CA TYR A 93 2.81 -4.54 -32.51
C TYR A 93 2.64 -6.02 -32.81
N GLU A 94 1.98 -6.78 -31.94
CA GLU A 94 1.67 -8.20 -32.16
C GLU A 94 0.77 -8.42 -33.38
N THR A 95 -0.20 -7.51 -33.62
CA THR A 95 -1.20 -7.65 -34.67
C THR A 95 -0.71 -7.13 -36.03
N TYR A 96 -0.01 -6.00 -36.05
CA TYR A 96 0.34 -5.25 -37.26
C TYR A 96 1.85 -5.10 -37.47
N GLY A 97 2.67 -5.44 -36.48
CA GLY A 97 4.12 -5.22 -36.51
C GLY A 97 4.94 -6.31 -37.22
N ALA A 98 4.30 -7.28 -37.89
CA ALA A 98 5.01 -8.38 -38.57
C ALA A 98 6.01 -7.91 -39.65
N ALA A 99 5.77 -6.75 -40.26
CA ALA A 99 6.64 -6.14 -41.25
C ALA A 99 7.67 -5.15 -40.64
N TRP A 100 7.65 -4.95 -39.32
CA TRP A 100 8.53 -3.98 -38.65
C TRP A 100 9.84 -4.65 -38.23
N SER A 101 10.93 -3.89 -38.32
CA SER A 101 12.24 -4.29 -37.83
C SER A 101 12.75 -3.26 -36.83
N ASP A 102 13.41 -3.73 -35.78
CA ASP A 102 14.08 -2.87 -34.80
C ASP A 102 15.38 -2.26 -35.36
N GLU A 103 15.74 -2.54 -36.61
CA GLU A 103 16.91 -1.95 -37.26
C GLU A 103 16.70 -0.47 -37.57
N GLU A 104 17.78 0.30 -37.51
CA GLU A 104 17.77 1.74 -37.75
C GLU A 104 17.10 2.10 -39.09
N GLY A 105 17.35 1.31 -40.14
CA GLY A 105 16.81 1.52 -41.49
C GLY A 105 15.34 1.12 -41.74
N CYS A 106 14.58 0.66 -40.74
CA CYS A 106 13.18 0.31 -40.96
C CYS A 106 12.30 1.58 -41.15
N GLU A 107 11.91 1.85 -42.41
CA GLU A 107 11.11 3.03 -42.80
C GLU A 107 9.62 2.94 -42.42
N HIS A 108 9.09 1.73 -42.23
CA HIS A 108 7.65 1.49 -41.99
C HIS A 108 7.29 1.29 -40.52
N TYR A 109 8.22 1.53 -39.59
CA TYR A 109 8.01 1.31 -38.17
C TYR A 109 6.91 2.23 -37.62
N GLY A 110 5.83 1.67 -37.08
CA GLY A 110 4.72 2.47 -36.54
C GLY A 110 3.82 3.14 -37.58
N VAL A 111 3.93 2.78 -38.87
CA VAL A 111 3.03 3.29 -39.91
C VAL A 111 1.70 2.52 -39.88
N LEU A 112 0.65 3.18 -39.38
CA LEU A 112 -0.65 2.55 -39.08
C LEU A 112 -1.84 3.14 -39.85
N ALA A 113 -1.59 4.02 -40.82
CA ALA A 113 -2.64 4.78 -41.51
C ALA A 113 -3.70 3.88 -42.19
N GLU A 114 -3.28 2.76 -42.79
CA GLU A 114 -4.20 1.83 -43.47
C GLU A 114 -5.13 1.08 -42.51
N HIS A 115 -4.71 0.89 -41.26
CA HIS A 115 -5.44 0.14 -40.24
C HIS A 115 -6.05 1.02 -39.15
N GLU A 116 -5.99 2.35 -39.30
CA GLU A 116 -6.37 3.30 -38.26
C GLU A 116 -7.80 3.10 -37.75
N ALA A 117 -8.77 2.87 -38.64
CA ALA A 117 -10.17 2.68 -38.27
C ALA A 117 -10.40 1.43 -37.41
N GLU A 118 -9.73 0.32 -37.75
CA GLU A 118 -9.81 -0.95 -37.04
C GLU A 118 -9.15 -0.86 -35.67
N ILE A 119 -7.94 -0.28 -35.62
CA ILE A 119 -7.20 -0.03 -34.38
C ILE A 119 -8.05 0.83 -33.44
N ARG A 120 -8.58 1.96 -33.92
CA ARG A 120 -9.46 2.83 -33.10
C ARG A 120 -10.65 2.07 -32.53
N LYS A 121 -11.31 1.24 -33.34
CA LYS A 121 -12.46 0.45 -32.90
C LYS A 121 -12.06 -0.54 -31.80
N HIS A 122 -10.95 -1.26 -31.97
CA HIS A 122 -10.45 -2.20 -30.98
C HIS A 122 -10.04 -1.50 -29.68
N ILE A 123 -9.26 -0.41 -29.78
CA ILE A 123 -8.82 0.36 -28.62
C ILE A 123 -10.00 0.88 -27.80
N LYS A 124 -11.05 1.41 -28.45
CA LYS A 124 -12.25 1.88 -27.76
C LYS A 124 -13.07 0.77 -27.10
N ALA A 125 -12.95 -0.46 -27.58
CA ALA A 125 -13.67 -1.62 -27.02
C ALA A 125 -12.93 -2.27 -25.85
N HIS A 126 -11.60 -2.39 -25.93
CA HIS A 126 -10.79 -3.20 -25.00
C HIS A 126 -9.92 -2.39 -24.04
N PHE A 127 -9.64 -1.12 -24.35
CA PHE A 127 -8.77 -0.23 -23.56
C PHE A 127 -9.54 1.05 -23.19
N SER A 128 -10.59 0.88 -22.38
CA SER A 128 -11.55 1.96 -22.04
C SER A 128 -10.91 3.15 -21.30
N GLU A 129 -9.73 2.97 -20.71
CA GLU A 129 -8.91 4.00 -20.09
C GLU A 129 -8.25 4.96 -21.10
N LEU A 130 -8.09 4.53 -22.36
CA LEU A 130 -7.46 5.31 -23.41
C LEU A 130 -8.44 6.29 -24.05
N LYS A 131 -8.38 7.55 -23.60
CA LYS A 131 -9.11 8.66 -24.20
C LYS A 131 -8.56 9.01 -25.59
N GLU A 132 -9.38 9.68 -26.40
CA GLU A 132 -9.08 10.04 -27.79
C GLU A 132 -7.70 10.70 -28.00
N ALA A 133 -7.23 11.52 -27.07
CA ALA A 133 -5.88 12.09 -27.14
C ALA A 133 -4.78 11.01 -27.12
N LYS A 134 -4.90 9.99 -26.26
CA LYS A 134 -3.95 8.88 -26.17
C LYS A 134 -4.05 7.91 -27.35
N ILE A 135 -5.24 7.75 -27.91
CA ILE A 135 -5.43 6.99 -29.16
C ILE A 135 -4.69 7.68 -30.31
N LYS A 136 -4.78 9.01 -30.41
CA LYS A 136 -3.99 9.78 -31.39
C LYS A 136 -2.50 9.66 -31.16
N ASP A 137 -2.03 9.70 -29.91
CA ASP A 137 -0.62 9.47 -29.57
C ASP A 137 -0.16 8.08 -30.04
N LEU A 138 -0.96 7.04 -29.81
CA LEU A 138 -0.66 5.65 -30.21
C LEU A 138 -0.59 5.47 -31.73
N LEU A 139 -1.45 6.14 -32.49
CA LEU A 139 -1.46 6.10 -33.96
C LEU A 139 -0.37 6.98 -34.59
N ASN A 140 0.30 7.82 -33.80
CA ASN A 140 1.32 8.72 -34.29
C ASN A 140 2.65 7.98 -34.46
N VAL A 141 3.17 7.96 -35.70
CA VAL A 141 4.46 7.34 -36.05
C VAL A 141 5.62 7.84 -35.19
N ASN A 142 5.62 9.13 -34.81
CA ASN A 142 6.67 9.71 -33.98
C ASN A 142 6.69 9.10 -32.56
N THR A 143 5.56 8.60 -32.06
CA THR A 143 5.52 7.90 -30.76
C THR A 143 6.29 6.59 -30.84
N TRP A 144 6.08 5.82 -31.91
CA TRP A 144 6.78 4.56 -32.17
C TRP A 144 8.25 4.78 -32.46
N GLU A 145 8.59 5.78 -33.27
CA GLU A 145 9.98 6.10 -33.58
C GLU A 145 10.76 6.49 -32.32
N LYS A 146 10.17 7.28 -31.42
CA LYS A 146 10.80 7.58 -30.12
C LYS A 146 11.12 6.34 -29.30
N GLN A 147 10.21 5.35 -29.29
CA GLN A 147 10.42 4.09 -28.58
C GLN A 147 11.49 3.23 -29.26
N LYS A 148 11.48 3.15 -30.59
CA LYS A 148 12.52 2.49 -31.39
C LYS A 148 13.90 3.08 -31.12
N GLN A 149 14.02 4.41 -31.06
CA GLN A 149 15.28 5.09 -30.73
C GLN A 149 15.76 4.76 -29.32
N ALA A 150 14.87 4.74 -28.32
CA ALA A 150 15.23 4.31 -26.96
C ALA A 150 15.72 2.85 -26.91
N LEU A 151 15.06 1.96 -27.65
CA LEU A 151 15.46 0.55 -27.80
C LEU A 151 16.85 0.42 -28.44
N LEU A 152 17.10 1.13 -29.55
CA LEU A 152 18.39 1.11 -30.25
C LEU A 152 19.53 1.57 -29.35
N LYS A 153 19.34 2.68 -28.63
CA LYS A 153 20.32 3.18 -27.67
C LYS A 153 20.55 2.19 -26.53
N ALA A 154 19.51 1.51 -26.05
CA ALA A 154 19.66 0.47 -25.03
C ALA A 154 20.44 -0.76 -25.55
N LYS A 155 20.24 -1.18 -26.81
CA LYS A 155 21.05 -2.23 -27.46
C LYS A 155 22.52 -1.81 -27.61
N GLN A 156 22.78 -0.53 -27.93
CA GLN A 156 24.15 0.00 -27.96
C GLN A 156 24.81 -0.06 -26.57
N LEU A 157 24.09 0.33 -25.52
CA LEU A 157 24.57 0.21 -24.13
C LEU A 157 24.84 -1.24 -23.74
N GLN A 158 23.91 -2.16 -24.07
CA GLN A 158 24.06 -3.60 -23.84
C GLN A 158 25.33 -4.16 -24.50
N SER A 159 25.70 -3.69 -25.69
CA SER A 159 26.90 -4.18 -26.39
C SER A 159 28.21 -3.91 -25.64
N VAL A 160 28.20 -2.93 -24.72
CA VAL A 160 29.35 -2.58 -23.87
C VAL A 160 29.20 -3.10 -22.45
N ILE A 161 28.00 -2.96 -21.86
CA ILE A 161 27.73 -3.35 -20.47
C ILE A 161 27.64 -4.87 -20.34
N GLY A 162 27.16 -5.56 -21.38
CA GLY A 162 26.85 -6.98 -21.35
C GLY A 162 25.42 -7.26 -20.89
N THR A 163 25.14 -8.54 -20.67
CA THR A 163 23.80 -9.06 -20.30
C THR A 163 23.75 -9.60 -18.87
N ASP A 164 24.84 -9.52 -18.12
CA ASP A 164 24.91 -10.02 -16.74
C ASP A 164 24.03 -9.15 -15.82
N GLN A 165 23.45 -9.81 -14.81
CA GLN A 165 22.70 -9.12 -13.76
C GLN A 165 23.67 -8.47 -12.76
N HIS A 166 23.35 -7.24 -12.37
CA HIS A 166 24.04 -6.51 -11.32
C HIS A 166 23.09 -6.26 -10.16
N ASP A 167 23.54 -6.64 -8.96
CA ASP A 167 22.79 -6.52 -7.72
C ASP A 167 23.17 -5.29 -6.88
N ASP A 168 23.85 -4.32 -7.49
CA ASP A 168 24.17 -3.04 -6.85
C ASP A 168 23.76 -1.86 -7.73
N MET A 169 22.58 -1.28 -7.47
CA MET A 169 22.11 -0.10 -8.21
C MET A 169 22.97 1.16 -7.97
N ASN A 170 23.89 1.16 -7.00
CA ASN A 170 24.72 2.33 -6.70
C ASN A 170 25.81 2.57 -7.76
N ASP A 171 26.21 1.55 -8.52
CA ASP A 171 27.19 1.69 -9.60
C ASP A 171 26.56 2.03 -10.96
N TYR A 172 25.24 1.83 -11.12
CA TYR A 172 24.52 1.90 -12.40
C TYR A 172 24.80 3.19 -13.18
N GLU A 173 24.73 4.36 -12.53
CA GLU A 173 24.97 5.63 -13.22
C GLU A 173 26.40 5.75 -13.75
N ALA A 174 27.38 5.22 -13.01
CA ALA A 174 28.77 5.20 -13.43
C ALA A 174 28.97 4.20 -14.58
N THR A 175 28.36 3.02 -14.51
CA THR A 175 28.37 2.00 -15.56
C THR A 175 27.80 2.52 -16.87
N VAL A 176 26.60 3.13 -16.84
CA VAL A 176 25.98 3.73 -18.04
C VAL A 176 26.83 4.88 -18.59
N LYS A 177 27.38 5.74 -17.73
CA LYS A 177 28.25 6.85 -18.16
C LYS A 177 29.53 6.34 -18.81
N ALA A 178 30.15 5.30 -18.27
CA ALA A 178 31.33 4.68 -18.84
C ALA A 178 31.03 4.09 -20.23
N ALA A 179 29.91 3.36 -20.37
CA ALA A 179 29.46 2.80 -21.64
C ALA A 179 29.17 3.88 -22.70
N LEU A 180 28.51 4.97 -22.32
CA LEU A 180 28.29 6.11 -23.23
C LEU A 180 29.62 6.71 -23.69
N ASN A 181 30.59 6.86 -22.79
CA ASN A 181 31.89 7.44 -23.14
C ASN A 181 32.72 6.53 -24.06
N SER A 182 32.62 5.20 -23.94
CA SER A 182 33.30 4.27 -24.85
C SER A 182 32.66 4.23 -26.24
N LEU A 183 31.37 4.52 -26.36
CA LEU A 183 30.65 4.50 -27.65
C LEU A 183 30.80 5.81 -28.45
N LYS A 184 30.94 6.95 -27.77
CA LYS A 184 31.06 8.30 -28.37
C LYS A 184 32.07 8.43 -29.54
N PRO A 185 33.24 7.77 -29.54
CA PRO A 185 34.19 7.87 -30.65
C PRO A 185 33.68 7.25 -31.96
N SER A 186 32.81 6.24 -31.87
CA SER A 186 32.27 5.49 -33.01
C SER A 186 30.82 5.82 -33.36
N GLN A 187 30.07 6.36 -32.40
CA GLN A 187 28.63 6.60 -32.50
C GLN A 187 28.27 7.89 -31.76
N ASP A 188 27.47 8.75 -32.36
CA ASP A 188 26.93 9.93 -31.67
C ASP A 188 25.77 9.50 -30.75
N ILE A 189 26.12 9.01 -29.56
CA ILE A 189 25.15 8.53 -28.56
C ILE A 189 25.09 9.46 -27.35
N SER A 190 23.87 9.86 -27.02
CA SER A 190 23.53 10.52 -25.76
C SER A 190 22.11 10.12 -25.33
N LEU A 191 21.87 10.19 -24.03
CA LEU A 191 20.54 9.95 -23.45
C LEU A 191 19.99 11.26 -22.91
N ASP A 192 18.78 11.61 -23.35
CA ASP A 192 18.03 12.68 -22.69
C ASP A 192 17.43 12.17 -21.35
N ALA A 193 16.80 13.09 -20.60
CA ALA A 193 16.22 12.77 -19.29
C ALA A 193 15.06 11.75 -19.38
N TYR A 194 14.31 11.75 -20.48
CA TYR A 194 13.20 10.84 -20.71
C TYR A 194 13.71 9.44 -21.04
N GLU A 195 14.67 9.33 -21.97
CA GLU A 195 15.34 8.09 -22.36
C GLU A 195 16.04 7.46 -21.16
N LYS A 196 16.83 8.24 -20.41
CA LYS A 196 17.50 7.74 -19.19
C LYS A 196 16.49 7.14 -18.22
N LYS A 197 15.35 7.82 -18.00
CA LYS A 197 14.30 7.34 -17.11
C LYS A 197 13.65 6.04 -17.63
N GLN A 198 13.32 5.99 -18.92
CA GLN A 198 12.70 4.80 -19.53
C GLN A 198 13.63 3.60 -19.52
N ILE A 199 14.87 3.75 -19.98
CA ILE A 199 15.87 2.68 -20.00
C ILE A 199 16.07 2.16 -18.59
N THR A 200 16.30 3.05 -17.61
CA THR A 200 16.45 2.66 -16.20
C THR A 200 15.24 1.87 -15.71
N ALA A 201 14.01 2.31 -16.01
CA ALA A 201 12.80 1.60 -15.60
C ALA A 201 12.63 0.23 -16.29
N ALA A 202 13.11 0.06 -17.52
CA ALA A 202 13.04 -1.22 -18.23
C ALA A 202 14.08 -2.22 -17.70
N VAL A 203 15.29 -1.76 -17.42
CA VAL A 203 16.42 -2.62 -17.05
C VAL A 203 16.54 -2.87 -15.55
N SER A 204 15.81 -2.15 -14.69
CA SER A 204 15.91 -2.28 -13.22
C SER A 204 14.63 -2.76 -12.56
N TRP A 205 14.77 -3.44 -11.42
CA TRP A 205 13.65 -3.95 -10.62
C TRP A 205 14.02 -4.07 -9.14
N ILE A 206 13.01 -4.20 -8.29
CA ILE A 206 13.21 -4.44 -6.85
C ILE A 206 13.71 -5.87 -6.65
N ASN A 207 14.83 -6.02 -5.97
CA ASN A 207 15.41 -7.31 -5.61
C ASN A 207 15.81 -7.28 -4.12
N PRO A 208 15.14 -8.06 -3.24
CA PRO A 208 15.48 -8.11 -1.82
C PRO A 208 16.91 -8.54 -1.50
N GLU A 209 17.54 -9.29 -2.40
CA GLU A 209 18.93 -9.79 -2.23
C GLU A 209 19.98 -8.78 -2.71
N ALA A 210 19.57 -7.69 -3.37
CA ALA A 210 20.47 -6.65 -3.86
C ALA A 210 20.96 -5.71 -2.75
N GLU A 211 22.00 -4.95 -3.05
CA GLU A 211 22.54 -3.92 -2.17
C GLU A 211 21.52 -2.80 -1.91
N LYS A 212 21.64 -2.17 -0.73
CA LYS A 212 20.77 -1.05 -0.34
C LYS A 212 21.08 0.16 -1.22
N VAL A 213 20.05 0.75 -1.81
CA VAL A 213 20.19 1.94 -2.67
C VAL A 213 20.49 3.17 -1.82
N ILE A 214 21.65 3.78 -2.04
CA ILE A 214 22.10 4.98 -1.35
C ILE A 214 21.34 6.18 -1.91
N LYS A 215 20.64 6.90 -1.03
CA LYS A 215 20.02 8.18 -1.35
C LYS A 215 21.04 9.31 -1.22
N LYS A 216 21.85 9.27 -0.15
CA LYS A 216 22.84 10.33 0.12
C LYS A 216 23.98 9.83 1.01
N VAL A 217 25.17 10.37 0.76
CA VAL A 217 26.34 10.24 1.64
C VAL A 217 26.51 11.55 2.41
N HIS A 218 26.46 11.47 3.73
CA HIS A 218 26.66 12.61 4.64
C HIS A 218 28.13 12.65 5.11
N LYS A 219 28.72 13.85 5.13
CA LYS A 219 30.14 14.04 5.50
C LYS A 219 30.36 14.52 6.94
N ASN A 220 29.41 15.26 7.49
CA ASN A 220 29.50 15.94 8.78
C ASN A 220 28.25 15.69 9.63
N THR A 221 27.74 14.46 9.59
CA THR A 221 26.52 14.08 10.30
C THR A 221 26.78 12.74 10.94
N ASP A 222 26.58 12.66 12.25
CA ASP A 222 26.74 11.42 12.98
C ASP A 222 25.70 10.40 12.54
N ALA A 223 26.08 9.13 12.59
CA ALA A 223 25.15 8.05 12.32
C ALA A 223 24.07 8.01 13.41
N ASN A 224 22.85 7.79 12.97
CA ASN A 224 21.70 7.53 13.81
C ASN A 224 20.81 6.50 13.09
N PRO A 225 21.08 5.20 13.26
CA PRO A 225 20.39 4.14 12.53
C PRO A 225 18.88 4.15 12.76
N GLN A 226 18.44 4.57 13.95
CA GLN A 226 17.02 4.66 14.31
C GLN A 226 16.25 5.66 13.46
N TYR A 227 16.93 6.65 12.87
CA TYR A 227 16.36 7.65 11.98
C TYR A 227 16.96 7.61 10.57
N GLY A 228 17.48 6.45 10.16
CA GLY A 228 17.85 6.18 8.77
C GLY A 228 19.24 6.65 8.35
N LEU A 229 20.12 6.96 9.33
CA LEU A 229 21.51 7.34 9.10
C LEU A 229 22.44 6.23 9.59
N PHE A 230 23.05 5.49 8.67
CA PHE A 230 23.83 4.29 8.98
C PHE A 230 25.32 4.54 8.79
N GLU A 231 26.15 4.09 9.74
CA GLU A 231 27.60 4.12 9.58
C GLU A 231 28.06 2.92 8.74
N VAL A 232 28.69 3.20 7.59
CA VAL A 232 29.25 2.18 6.70
C VAL A 232 30.60 2.65 6.18
N ALA A 233 31.64 1.86 6.45
CA ALA A 233 33.02 2.13 6.01
C ALA A 233 33.50 3.56 6.35
N GLY A 234 33.19 4.05 7.56
CA GLY A 234 33.59 5.37 8.04
C GLY A 234 32.83 6.54 7.40
N LYS A 235 31.68 6.28 6.75
CA LYS A 235 30.79 7.29 6.19
C LYS A 235 29.38 7.11 6.72
N THR A 236 28.65 8.20 6.86
CA THR A 236 27.23 8.17 7.22
C THR A 236 26.38 8.12 5.95
N LEU A 237 25.64 7.04 5.76
CA LEU A 237 24.79 6.78 4.60
C LEU A 237 23.31 6.94 4.97
N GLU A 238 22.57 7.59 4.07
CA GLU A 238 21.11 7.59 4.06
C GLU A 238 20.63 6.75 2.88
N TYR A 239 19.79 5.75 3.16
CA TYR A 239 19.24 4.87 2.12
C TYR A 239 17.92 5.41 1.58
N LYS A 240 17.62 5.07 0.32
CA LYS A 240 16.33 5.38 -0.28
C LYS A 240 15.26 4.46 0.31
N PRO A 241 14.12 4.97 0.79
CA PRO A 241 13.06 4.12 1.32
C PRO A 241 12.35 3.30 0.23
N ASP A 242 11.98 2.07 0.56
CA ASP A 242 11.10 1.23 -0.25
C ASP A 242 9.64 1.44 0.16
N GLY A 243 8.87 2.11 -0.70
CA GLY A 243 7.46 2.37 -0.44
C GLY A 243 6.56 1.13 -0.35
N ASN A 244 6.99 -0.03 -0.89
CA ASN A 244 6.25 -1.28 -0.80
C ASN A 244 6.47 -2.00 0.54
N LEU A 245 7.55 -1.66 1.25
CA LEU A 245 7.92 -2.24 2.54
C LEU A 245 7.70 -1.25 3.70
N ARG A 246 7.14 -0.07 3.41
CA ARG A 246 6.77 0.91 4.44
C ARG A 246 5.67 0.34 5.31
N ASP A 247 5.86 0.45 6.62
CA ASP A 247 4.88 0.01 7.62
C ASP A 247 4.56 1.15 8.60
N HIS A 248 3.56 0.91 9.45
CA HIS A 248 3.11 1.83 10.47
C HIS A 248 2.93 1.12 11.80
N GLU A 249 3.52 1.69 12.84
CA GLU A 249 3.37 1.20 14.21
C GLU A 249 2.61 2.21 15.06
N ASN A 250 1.74 1.70 15.94
CA ASN A 250 0.95 2.52 16.85
C ASN A 250 1.54 2.44 18.26
N VAL A 251 2.25 3.49 18.66
CA VAL A 251 2.85 3.61 20.00
C VAL A 251 1.83 4.25 20.94
N ALA A 252 1.49 3.60 22.05
CA ALA A 252 0.54 4.18 23.02
C ALA A 252 1.06 5.52 23.57
N LEU A 253 0.15 6.50 23.75
CA LEU A 253 0.54 7.78 24.34
C LEU A 253 0.79 7.64 25.84
N ASP A 254 1.90 8.20 26.32
CA ASP A 254 2.23 8.30 27.74
C ASP A 254 2.74 9.72 28.05
N PRO A 255 1.91 10.56 28.69
CA PRO A 255 2.29 11.93 29.04
C PRO A 255 3.47 12.06 30.02
N SER A 256 3.94 10.96 30.61
CA SER A 256 5.07 10.96 31.55
C SER A 256 6.45 10.89 30.87
N GLN A 257 6.49 10.60 29.57
CA GLN A 257 7.72 10.43 28.78
C GLN A 257 7.70 11.33 27.54
N SER A 258 8.87 11.62 26.98
CA SER A 258 8.95 12.36 25.71
C SER A 258 8.47 11.49 24.54
N VAL A 259 7.98 12.11 23.47
CA VAL A 259 7.53 11.36 22.28
C VAL A 259 8.67 10.56 21.64
N ASN A 260 9.87 11.13 21.60
CA ASN A 260 11.02 10.42 21.05
C ASN A 260 11.41 9.22 21.92
N ASP A 261 11.51 9.37 23.24
CA ASP A 261 11.86 8.24 24.12
C ASP A 261 10.85 7.08 23.98
N LEU A 262 9.55 7.39 23.90
CA LEU A 262 8.49 6.40 23.69
C LEU A 262 8.60 5.70 22.34
N ASN A 263 8.72 6.48 21.27
CA ASN A 263 8.83 5.95 19.91
C ASN A 263 10.10 5.10 19.77
N GLU A 264 11.21 5.57 20.32
CA GLU A 264 12.50 4.90 20.24
C GLU A 264 12.51 3.59 21.03
N ALA A 265 11.96 3.59 22.25
CA ALA A 265 11.85 2.40 23.08
C ALA A 265 10.92 1.35 22.44
N TYR A 266 9.77 1.78 21.89
CA TYR A 266 8.88 0.87 21.16
C TYR A 266 9.57 0.28 19.93
N PHE A 267 10.22 1.12 19.12
CA PHE A 267 10.92 0.68 17.92
C PHE A 267 12.02 -0.34 18.22
N ALA A 268 12.85 -0.08 19.24
CA ALA A 268 13.91 -0.99 19.63
C ALA A 268 13.38 -2.35 20.16
N LYS A 269 12.21 -2.35 20.80
CA LYS A 269 11.60 -3.54 21.41
C LYS A 269 10.79 -4.37 20.42
N GLU A 270 9.96 -3.73 19.60
CA GLU A 270 8.93 -4.39 18.79
C GLU A 270 9.27 -4.42 17.30
N VAL A 271 10.12 -3.52 16.77
CA VAL A 271 10.40 -3.44 15.33
C VAL A 271 11.78 -3.97 14.98
N GLN A 272 12.81 -3.40 15.61
CA GLN A 272 14.21 -3.66 15.28
C GLN A 272 14.62 -5.16 15.35
N PRO A 273 14.12 -5.99 16.29
CA PRO A 273 14.44 -7.41 16.32
C PRO A 273 13.91 -8.20 15.11
N HIS A 274 12.83 -7.73 14.48
CA HIS A 274 12.20 -8.38 13.34
C HIS A 274 12.71 -7.82 12.01
N VAL A 275 13.05 -6.53 11.99
CA VAL A 275 13.55 -5.85 10.79
C VAL A 275 14.76 -4.98 11.13
N PRO A 276 15.98 -5.56 11.16
CA PRO A 276 17.18 -4.87 11.65
C PRO A 276 17.62 -3.65 10.82
N ASP A 277 17.20 -3.57 9.56
CA ASP A 277 17.53 -2.47 8.66
C ASP A 277 16.42 -1.42 8.51
N ALA A 278 15.36 -1.50 9.32
CA ALA A 278 14.32 -0.49 9.38
C ALA A 278 14.76 0.76 10.15
N TRP A 279 14.04 1.86 9.94
CA TRP A 279 14.18 3.09 10.72
C TRP A 279 12.86 3.87 10.79
N ILE A 280 12.78 4.83 11.72
CA ILE A 280 11.66 5.75 11.87
C ILE A 280 11.82 6.93 10.91
N ASP A 281 10.79 7.23 10.11
CA ASP A 281 10.74 8.46 9.31
C ASP A 281 10.44 9.68 10.20
N ALA A 282 11.51 10.36 10.63
CA ALA A 282 11.43 11.60 11.41
C ALA A 282 10.80 12.78 10.66
N SER A 283 10.61 12.69 9.34
CA SER A 283 9.94 13.75 8.56
C SER A 283 8.41 13.72 8.68
N LYS A 284 7.84 12.67 9.27
CA LYS A 284 6.41 12.56 9.55
C LYS A 284 6.14 13.04 10.97
N THR A 285 5.59 14.23 11.09
CA THR A 285 5.26 14.84 12.37
C THR A 285 3.79 15.21 12.46
N ASP A 286 3.27 15.39 13.68
CA ASP A 286 1.94 15.98 13.85
C ASP A 286 1.89 17.40 13.30
N LYS A 287 0.67 17.84 13.02
CA LYS A 287 0.43 19.24 12.70
C LYS A 287 0.27 20.12 13.94
N GLN A 288 -0.05 19.54 15.10
CA GLN A 288 -0.34 20.30 16.31
C GLN A 288 0.88 20.53 17.20
N ASP A 289 1.70 19.49 17.40
CA ASP A 289 2.86 19.53 18.29
C ASP A 289 4.21 19.47 17.54
N GLU A 290 4.19 19.20 16.23
CA GLU A 290 5.37 19.03 15.38
C GLU A 290 6.30 17.88 15.81
N GLU A 291 5.82 16.96 16.66
CA GLU A 291 6.57 15.79 17.13
C GLU A 291 6.38 14.57 16.20
N ILE A 292 7.33 13.64 16.24
CA ILE A 292 7.41 12.49 15.34
C ILE A 292 6.18 11.56 15.47
N GLY A 293 5.64 11.14 14.32
CA GLY A 293 4.43 10.32 14.19
C GLY A 293 3.17 11.17 14.10
N ILE A 294 2.01 10.54 13.88
CA ILE A 294 0.70 11.21 13.81
C ILE A 294 -0.16 10.77 14.98
N VAL A 295 -0.76 11.69 15.74
CA VAL A 295 -1.69 11.31 16.80
C VAL A 295 -2.97 10.75 16.21
N GLY A 296 -3.32 9.53 16.60
CA GLY A 296 -4.61 8.89 16.37
C GLY A 296 -5.28 8.52 17.68
N TYR A 297 -6.59 8.27 17.62
CA TYR A 297 -7.36 7.75 18.74
C TYR A 297 -8.16 6.53 18.27
N GLU A 298 -8.16 5.48 19.09
CA GLU A 298 -8.98 4.29 18.88
C GLU A 298 -9.65 3.88 20.19
N ILE A 299 -10.96 3.69 20.15
CA ILE A 299 -11.75 3.26 21.31
C ILE A 299 -12.20 1.82 21.07
N PRO A 300 -11.51 0.81 21.62
CA PRO A 300 -11.90 -0.59 21.47
C PRO A 300 -13.09 -0.89 22.39
N PHE A 301 -14.30 -0.57 21.94
CA PHE A 301 -15.53 -0.77 22.73
C PHE A 301 -15.64 -2.19 23.30
N ASN A 302 -15.28 -3.21 22.51
CA ASN A 302 -15.31 -4.60 22.97
C ASN A 302 -14.39 -4.83 24.18
N ARG A 303 -13.17 -4.28 24.17
CA ARG A 303 -12.23 -4.45 25.29
C ARG A 303 -12.77 -3.87 26.60
N HIS A 304 -13.54 -2.79 26.53
CA HIS A 304 -14.01 -2.07 27.72
C HIS A 304 -15.43 -2.42 28.16
N PHE A 305 -16.31 -2.79 27.23
CA PHE A 305 -17.74 -2.95 27.48
C PHE A 305 -18.27 -4.36 27.19
N TYR A 306 -17.50 -5.23 26.53
CA TYR A 306 -17.93 -6.60 26.34
C TYR A 306 -17.95 -7.33 27.69
N GLN A 307 -19.13 -7.78 28.08
CA GLN A 307 -19.32 -8.71 29.18
C GLN A 307 -19.69 -10.05 28.57
N TYR A 308 -18.88 -11.07 28.85
CA TYR A 308 -19.20 -12.43 28.44
C TYR A 308 -20.51 -12.87 29.09
N GLN A 309 -21.49 -13.23 28.27
CA GLN A 309 -22.72 -13.85 28.73
C GLN A 309 -22.60 -15.36 28.49
N PRO A 310 -22.58 -16.20 29.55
CA PRO A 310 -22.57 -17.64 29.36
C PRO A 310 -23.84 -18.08 28.63
N PRO A 311 -23.79 -19.19 27.86
CA PRO A 311 -24.98 -19.79 27.29
C PRO A 311 -26.02 -20.15 28.36
N ARG A 312 -27.29 -20.23 27.96
CA ARG A 312 -28.37 -20.74 28.83
C ARG A 312 -28.04 -22.17 29.30
N ASP A 313 -28.50 -22.50 30.50
CA ASP A 313 -28.39 -23.87 31.03
C ASP A 313 -29.18 -24.86 30.15
N LEU A 314 -28.64 -26.06 30.00
CA LEU A 314 -29.26 -27.11 29.19
C LEU A 314 -30.61 -27.56 29.78
N VAL A 315 -30.74 -27.60 31.11
CA VAL A 315 -31.98 -27.99 31.78
C VAL A 315 -33.11 -27.02 31.45
N ASP A 316 -32.81 -25.72 31.38
CA ASP A 316 -33.77 -24.69 31.00
C ASP A 316 -34.14 -24.78 29.51
N ILE A 317 -33.23 -25.25 28.66
CA ILE A 317 -33.49 -25.47 27.24
C ILE A 317 -34.41 -26.69 27.07
N ASP A 318 -34.14 -27.79 27.77
CA ASP A 318 -34.95 -29.00 27.73
C ASP A 318 -36.38 -28.73 28.23
N ALA A 319 -36.53 -28.00 29.34
CA ALA A 319 -37.85 -27.61 29.86
C ALA A 319 -38.66 -26.75 28.85
N ASP A 320 -38.00 -25.82 28.15
CA ASP A 320 -38.64 -25.03 27.08
C ASP A 320 -39.03 -25.92 25.88
N LEU A 321 -38.19 -26.89 25.50
CA LEU A 321 -38.47 -27.83 24.40
C LEU A 321 -39.65 -28.74 24.71
N ASP A 322 -39.74 -29.25 25.94
CA ASP A 322 -40.85 -30.08 26.40
C ASP A 322 -42.17 -29.29 26.39
N LYS A 323 -42.13 -28.03 26.85
CA LYS A 323 -43.28 -27.14 26.83
C LYS A 323 -43.77 -26.90 25.39
N VAL A 324 -42.87 -26.53 24.48
CA VAL A 324 -43.21 -26.31 23.07
C VAL A 324 -43.73 -27.59 22.40
N SER A 325 -43.13 -28.73 22.72
CA SER A 325 -43.58 -30.03 22.20
C SER A 325 -44.99 -30.37 22.68
N GLY A 326 -45.31 -30.07 23.95
CA GLY A 326 -46.65 -30.19 24.51
C GLY A 326 -47.67 -29.32 23.77
N GLU A 327 -47.36 -28.04 23.55
CA GLU A 327 -48.22 -27.10 22.80
C GLU A 327 -48.47 -27.58 21.35
N ILE A 328 -47.44 -28.13 20.68
CA ILE A 328 -47.57 -28.68 19.32
C ILE A 328 -48.49 -29.91 19.32
N MET A 329 -48.33 -30.81 20.28
CA MET A 329 -49.16 -32.02 20.38
C MET A 329 -50.63 -31.68 20.65
N GLU A 330 -50.90 -30.61 21.41
CA GLU A 330 -52.24 -30.12 21.66
C GLU A 330 -52.88 -29.53 20.38
N LEU A 331 -52.15 -28.68 19.65
CA LEU A 331 -52.57 -28.15 18.34
C LEU A 331 -52.85 -29.25 17.31
N LEU A 332 -52.03 -30.30 17.27
CA LEU A 332 -52.25 -31.43 16.35
C LEU A 332 -53.52 -32.22 16.70
N ARG A 333 -53.88 -32.32 17.98
CA ARG A 333 -55.14 -32.96 18.41
C ARG A 333 -56.37 -32.15 18.02
N GLU A 334 -56.28 -30.82 18.07
CA GLU A 334 -57.35 -29.92 17.64
C GLU A 334 -57.63 -29.99 16.13
N VAL A 335 -56.64 -30.34 15.29
CA VAL A 335 -56.80 -30.46 13.83
C VAL A 335 -57.34 -31.83 13.40
N HIS A 336 -57.15 -32.87 14.23
CA HIS A 336 -57.61 -34.23 13.96
C HIS A 336 -58.96 -34.58 14.61
N SER A 337 -59.56 -33.64 15.35
CA SER A 337 -60.93 -33.71 15.88
C SER A 337 -61.87 -32.87 15.02
#